data_AF-A0A959SQJ2-F1
#
_entry.id   AF-A0A959SQJ2-F1
#
_cell.length_a   1.000
_cell.length_b   1.000
_cell.length_c   1.000
_cell.angle_alpha   90.00
_cell.angle_beta   90.00
_cell.angle_gamma   90.00
#
_symmetry.space_group_name_H-M   'P 1'
#
loop_
_entity.id
_entity.type
_entity.pdbx_description
1 polymer ?
#
loop_
_entity_poly.entity_id
_entity_poly.type
_entity_poly.pdbx_seq_one_letter_code
_entity_poly.pdbx_strand_id
1 'polypeptide(L)'
;DLHVVVLQNNRWDDARTGFRPKFIRGSELVYDQPKEGLFTGGNEWRGADLKNLRYATLRVSHFANSPEGLEEAVLLPDDKREFRVYLDQPDINGKYLVKNDQVPDDPLSADYVYVDFSLPRSHEEMNGAVYIYGAISGLRCEKPFRCTWDGTRKAYTARILLKQGYFDYVYAFLPDGSSVPDLTLLEGSHFQTENDYLVLVYVRDYQLRCDRLLGLRFLNSRGS
;
A
#
# COMPACT_ATOMS: atom_id res chain seq x y z
N ASP A 1 12.90 -29.56 -3.68
CA ASP A 1 13.53 -28.33 -3.13
C ASP A 1 13.05 -27.04 -3.80
N LEU A 2 11.79 -26.99 -4.24
CA LEU A 2 11.18 -25.78 -4.80
C LEU A 2 10.43 -25.04 -3.70
N HIS A 3 10.65 -23.74 -3.60
CA HIS A 3 10.01 -22.85 -2.65
C HIS A 3 9.22 -21.81 -3.43
N VAL A 4 7.92 -21.76 -3.20
CA VAL A 4 7.04 -20.75 -3.81
C VAL A 4 6.76 -19.66 -2.79
N VAL A 5 6.89 -18.42 -3.23
CA VAL A 5 6.49 -17.22 -2.49
C VAL A 5 5.45 -16.50 -3.33
N VAL A 6 4.34 -16.08 -2.70
CA VAL A 6 3.31 -15.26 -3.36
C VAL A 6 3.17 -13.95 -2.59
N LEU A 7 3.25 -12.84 -3.30
CA LEU A 7 3.08 -11.49 -2.75
C LEU A 7 1.80 -10.87 -3.30
N GLN A 8 1.01 -10.23 -2.45
CA GLN A 8 -0.11 -9.36 -2.86
C GLN A 8 0.38 -7.91 -2.87
N ASN A 9 0.18 -7.19 -3.97
CA ASN A 9 0.59 -5.80 -4.16
C ASN A 9 2.05 -5.51 -3.75
N ASN A 10 2.96 -6.43 -4.06
CA ASN A 10 4.39 -6.40 -3.69
C ASN A 10 4.69 -6.34 -2.17
N ARG A 11 3.72 -6.63 -1.31
CA ARG A 11 3.89 -6.67 0.15
C ARG A 11 4.64 -7.91 0.60
N TRP A 12 5.83 -7.71 1.16
CA TRP A 12 6.63 -8.78 1.74
C TRP A 12 6.24 -9.11 3.18
N ASP A 13 5.66 -8.14 3.90
CA ASP A 13 5.17 -8.32 5.28
C ASP A 13 4.03 -9.35 5.37
N ASP A 14 3.24 -9.51 4.30
CA ASP A 14 2.14 -10.48 4.22
C ASP A 14 2.40 -11.59 3.18
N ALA A 15 3.68 -11.85 2.86
CA ALA A 15 4.07 -12.87 1.90
C ALA A 15 3.56 -14.25 2.32
N ARG A 16 2.95 -14.98 1.38
CA ARG A 16 2.57 -16.38 1.58
C ARG A 16 3.70 -17.27 1.11
N THR A 17 4.03 -18.27 1.92
CA THR A 17 5.10 -19.24 1.67
C THR A 17 4.67 -20.64 2.14
N GLY A 18 5.54 -21.63 1.98
CA GLY A 18 5.28 -22.98 2.50
C GLY A 18 4.32 -23.83 1.64
N PHE A 19 4.00 -23.36 0.44
CA PHE A 19 3.15 -24.07 -0.52
C PHE A 19 3.65 -25.48 -0.80
N ARG A 20 2.71 -26.43 -0.82
CA ARG A 20 2.97 -27.81 -1.22
C ARG A 20 2.17 -28.15 -2.47
N PRO A 21 2.78 -28.76 -3.51
CA PRO A 21 2.05 -29.18 -4.68
C PRO A 21 1.05 -30.28 -4.30
N LYS A 22 -0.18 -30.17 -4.81
CA LYS A 22 -1.22 -31.20 -4.64
C LYS A 22 -0.94 -32.40 -5.54
N PHE A 23 -0.43 -32.15 -6.74
CA PHE A 23 -0.03 -33.17 -7.69
C PHE A 23 1.31 -32.84 -8.35
N ILE A 24 2.04 -33.89 -8.72
CA ILE A 24 3.22 -33.82 -9.58
C ILE A 24 2.89 -34.62 -10.84
N ARG A 25 2.90 -33.97 -12.00
CA ARG A 25 2.57 -34.56 -13.30
C ARG A 25 3.76 -34.44 -14.24
N GLY A 26 4.63 -35.45 -14.23
CA GLY A 26 5.88 -35.40 -15.00
C GLY A 26 6.75 -34.23 -14.53
N SER A 27 6.91 -33.22 -15.39
CA SER A 27 7.66 -31.99 -15.10
C SER A 27 6.79 -30.83 -14.57
N GLU A 28 5.51 -31.06 -14.29
CA GLU A 28 4.57 -30.06 -13.80
C GLU A 28 4.28 -30.24 -12.30
N LEU A 29 4.34 -29.13 -11.54
CA LEU A 29 3.86 -29.06 -10.16
C LEU A 29 2.53 -28.31 -10.12
N VAL A 30 1.49 -28.97 -9.65
CA VAL A 30 0.13 -28.43 -9.61
C VAL A 30 -0.22 -27.97 -8.20
N TYR A 31 -0.44 -26.66 -8.04
CA TYR A 31 -0.90 -26.03 -6.81
C TYR A 31 -2.38 -25.69 -6.97
N ASP A 32 -3.25 -26.56 -6.49
CA ASP A 32 -4.70 -26.43 -6.63
C ASP A 32 -5.34 -26.10 -5.27
N GLN A 33 -5.78 -24.85 -5.16
CA GLN A 33 -6.40 -24.25 -3.96
C GLN A 33 -5.61 -24.47 -2.66
N PRO A 34 -4.31 -24.15 -2.61
CA PRO A 34 -3.54 -24.23 -1.37
C PRO A 34 -4.11 -23.26 -0.34
N LYS A 35 -4.36 -23.74 0.89
CA LYS A 35 -4.85 -22.89 1.99
C LYS A 35 -3.84 -21.81 2.36
N GLU A 36 -2.56 -22.11 2.16
CA GLU A 36 -1.44 -21.21 2.34
C GLU A 36 -1.51 -19.99 1.40
N GLY A 37 -2.23 -20.10 0.28
CA GLY A 37 -2.39 -19.02 -0.71
C GLY A 37 -3.60 -18.12 -0.48
N LEU A 38 -4.27 -18.20 0.67
CA LEU A 38 -5.39 -17.32 0.98
C LEU A 38 -4.91 -15.93 1.40
N PHE A 39 -5.44 -14.91 0.75
CA PHE A 39 -5.24 -13.50 1.05
C PHE A 39 -6.57 -12.85 1.42
N THR A 40 -6.51 -11.81 2.24
CA THR A 40 -7.63 -10.88 2.37
C THR A 40 -7.75 -10.09 1.06
N GLY A 41 -8.98 -9.77 0.66
CA GLY A 41 -9.20 -8.98 -0.56
C GLY A 41 -8.79 -7.51 -0.38
N GLY A 42 -8.87 -6.99 0.85
CA GLY A 42 -8.58 -5.58 1.12
C GLY A 42 -9.58 -4.66 0.42
N ASN A 43 -9.18 -3.42 0.18
CA ASN A 43 -9.98 -2.42 -0.52
C ASN A 43 -9.09 -1.67 -1.51
N GLU A 44 -9.69 -0.98 -2.48
CA GLU A 44 -8.92 -0.15 -3.41
C GLU A 44 -8.17 0.94 -2.63
N TRP A 45 -6.92 1.17 -3.02
CA TRP A 45 -6.04 2.13 -2.38
C TRP A 45 -6.60 3.54 -2.57
N ARG A 46 -6.36 4.42 -1.59
CA ARG A 46 -6.72 5.84 -1.69
C ARG A 46 -5.71 6.52 -2.59
N GLY A 47 -6.16 7.30 -3.57
CA GLY A 47 -5.29 8.08 -4.43
C GLY A 47 -5.27 9.56 -4.07
N ALA A 48 -4.09 10.18 -3.99
CA ALA A 48 -3.96 11.63 -3.94
C ALA A 48 -3.05 12.12 -5.07
N ASP A 49 -3.50 13.17 -5.76
CA ASP A 49 -2.83 13.71 -6.94
C ASP A 49 -2.17 15.04 -6.61
N LEU A 50 -0.85 15.07 -6.46
CA LEU A 50 -0.07 16.29 -6.29
C LEU A 50 0.82 16.58 -7.49
N LYS A 51 0.50 16.04 -8.69
CA LYS A 51 1.31 16.31 -9.89
C LYS A 51 1.35 17.78 -10.28
N ASN A 52 0.39 18.58 -9.83
CA ASN A 52 0.36 20.03 -9.98
C ASN A 52 0.11 20.71 -8.63
N LEU A 53 0.95 21.66 -8.26
CA LEU A 53 0.87 22.36 -6.96
C LEU A 53 0.15 23.71 -7.04
N ARG A 54 -0.31 24.13 -8.23
CA ARG A 54 -0.94 25.46 -8.42
C ARG A 54 -2.46 25.46 -8.22
N TYR A 55 -3.10 24.30 -8.23
CA TYR A 55 -4.55 24.18 -8.07
C TYR A 55 -4.91 22.84 -7.46
N ALA A 56 -5.99 22.83 -6.68
CA ALA A 56 -6.48 21.61 -6.06
C ALA A 56 -6.93 20.58 -7.11
N THR A 57 -6.41 19.37 -6.95
CA THR A 57 -6.62 18.18 -7.77
C THR A 57 -7.32 17.10 -6.94
N LEU A 58 -7.36 15.86 -7.42
CA LEU A 58 -7.99 14.75 -6.71
C LEU A 58 -7.50 14.66 -5.26
N ARG A 59 -8.48 14.71 -4.33
CA ARG A 59 -8.32 14.64 -2.86
C ARG A 59 -7.56 15.80 -2.21
N VAL A 60 -7.07 16.79 -2.95
CA VAL A 60 -6.46 18.00 -2.38
C VAL A 60 -7.56 19.00 -2.03
N SER A 61 -7.59 19.47 -0.79
CA SER A 61 -8.49 20.53 -0.35
C SER A 61 -7.98 21.90 -0.80
N HIS A 62 -6.74 22.21 -0.42
CA HIS A 62 -6.04 23.45 -0.78
C HIS A 62 -4.54 23.29 -0.54
N PHE A 63 -3.80 24.27 -1.05
CA PHE A 63 -2.39 24.44 -0.76
C PHE A 63 -2.18 25.61 0.20
N ALA A 64 -1.18 25.51 1.05
CA ALA A 64 -0.79 26.50 2.04
C ALA A 64 0.74 26.64 2.06
N ASN A 65 1.22 27.75 2.64
CA ASN A 65 2.64 27.92 2.89
C ASN A 65 2.99 27.31 4.25
N SER A 66 3.95 26.38 4.27
CA SER A 66 4.45 25.83 5.51
C SER A 66 5.40 26.84 6.19
N PRO A 67 5.51 26.83 7.55
CA PRO A 67 6.47 27.67 8.27
C PRO A 67 7.94 27.44 7.86
N GLU A 68 8.24 26.26 7.33
CA GLU A 68 9.55 25.84 6.84
C GLU A 68 9.86 26.37 5.42
N GLY A 69 8.92 27.07 4.79
CA GLY A 69 9.08 27.65 3.46
C GLY A 69 8.87 26.66 2.31
N LEU A 70 8.30 25.49 2.60
CA LEU A 70 7.86 24.52 1.59
C LEU A 70 6.36 24.66 1.34
N GLU A 71 5.92 24.17 0.18
CA GLU A 71 4.50 24.04 -0.11
C GLU A 71 3.88 22.97 0.82
N GLU A 72 2.66 23.23 1.28
CA GLU A 72 1.87 22.33 2.10
C GLU A 72 0.56 22.00 1.39
N ALA A 73 0.35 20.73 1.07
CA ALA A 73 -0.89 20.22 0.51
C ALA A 73 -1.77 19.64 1.62
N VAL A 74 -2.91 20.28 1.88
CA VAL A 74 -3.90 19.77 2.83
C VAL A 74 -4.89 18.89 2.08
N LEU A 75 -4.95 17.60 2.43
CA LEU A 75 -5.92 16.69 1.81
C LEU A 75 -7.32 16.86 2.41
N LEU A 76 -8.33 16.48 1.63
CA LEU A 76 -9.69 16.33 2.15
C LEU A 76 -9.71 15.22 3.22
N PRO A 77 -10.51 15.36 4.30
CA PRO A 77 -10.70 14.28 5.25
C PRO A 77 -11.10 12.97 4.56
N ASP A 78 -10.47 11.88 4.98
CA ASP A 78 -10.69 10.54 4.47
C ASP A 78 -11.99 9.93 4.99
N ASP A 79 -12.73 9.30 4.08
CA ASP A 79 -13.93 8.57 4.46
C ASP A 79 -13.58 7.32 5.30
N LYS A 80 -14.49 7.00 6.23
CA LYS A 80 -14.55 5.69 6.90
C LYS A 80 -15.11 4.66 5.91
N ARG A 81 -14.35 3.62 5.60
CA ARG A 81 -14.67 2.65 4.55
C ARG A 81 -14.78 1.21 5.07
N GLU A 82 -14.51 0.97 6.34
CA GLU A 82 -14.45 -0.38 6.95
C GLU A 82 -15.78 -1.16 6.89
N PHE A 83 -16.93 -0.46 6.88
CA PHE A 83 -18.27 -1.05 6.83
C PHE A 83 -19.08 -0.60 5.60
N ARG A 84 -18.43 0.01 4.59
CA ARG A 84 -19.12 0.47 3.38
C ARG A 84 -19.29 -0.68 2.39
N VAL A 85 -20.25 -0.51 1.47
CA VAL A 85 -20.35 -1.36 0.28
C VAL A 85 -19.14 -1.10 -0.61
N TYR A 86 -18.61 -2.15 -1.24
CA TYR A 86 -17.50 -2.06 -2.17
C TYR A 86 -17.80 -1.06 -3.30
N LEU A 87 -16.82 -0.22 -3.60
CA LEU A 87 -16.85 0.75 -4.70
C LEU A 87 -15.57 0.56 -5.52
N ASP A 88 -15.75 0.26 -6.81
CA ASP A 88 -14.63 0.15 -7.74
C ASP A 88 -14.03 1.55 -7.99
N GLN A 89 -12.76 1.71 -7.64
CA GLN A 89 -11.98 2.92 -7.85
C GLN A 89 -10.66 2.51 -8.51
N PRO A 90 -10.34 3.05 -9.69
CA PRO A 90 -9.04 2.82 -10.29
C PRO A 90 -7.92 3.34 -9.39
N ASP A 91 -6.93 2.50 -9.16
CA ASP A 91 -5.70 2.83 -8.44
C ASP A 91 -4.49 2.25 -9.20
N ILE A 92 -3.31 2.30 -8.58
CA ILE A 92 -2.08 1.66 -9.08
C ILE A 92 -1.55 0.62 -8.07
N ASN A 93 -2.45 -0.05 -7.34
CA ASN A 93 -2.17 -1.11 -6.37
C ASN A 93 -1.13 -0.70 -5.31
N GLY A 94 -1.27 0.50 -4.75
CA GLY A 94 -0.41 0.98 -3.67
C GLY A 94 0.91 1.60 -4.12
N LYS A 95 1.10 1.78 -5.43
CA LYS A 95 2.29 2.39 -6.03
C LYS A 95 2.22 3.92 -5.95
N TYR A 96 3.29 4.57 -6.41
CA TYR A 96 3.30 6.02 -6.60
C TYR A 96 3.98 6.35 -7.94
N LEU A 97 3.71 7.55 -8.44
CA LEU A 97 4.30 8.13 -9.63
C LEU A 97 4.81 9.53 -9.30
N VAL A 98 6.13 9.69 -9.16
CA VAL A 98 6.77 11.01 -9.08
C VAL A 98 6.62 11.70 -10.42
N LYS A 99 5.96 12.85 -10.44
CA LYS A 99 5.71 13.61 -11.66
C LYS A 99 5.35 15.06 -11.35
N ASN A 100 5.87 15.96 -12.17
CA ASN A 100 5.47 17.36 -12.23
C ASN A 100 4.79 17.63 -13.59
N ASP A 101 3.50 17.91 -13.59
CA ASP A 101 2.76 18.19 -14.84
C ASP A 101 3.12 19.55 -15.47
N GLN A 102 3.81 20.42 -14.73
CA GLN A 102 4.23 21.73 -15.23
C GLN A 102 5.52 21.67 -16.04
N VAL A 103 6.35 20.66 -15.79
CA VAL A 103 7.62 20.43 -16.48
C VAL A 103 7.63 18.97 -16.94
N PRO A 104 6.84 18.62 -17.96
CA PRO A 104 6.81 17.26 -18.48
C PRO A 104 8.21 16.84 -18.95
N ASP A 105 8.50 15.55 -18.83
CA ASP A 105 9.74 14.89 -19.26
C ASP A 105 11.02 15.24 -18.47
N ASP A 106 10.91 16.00 -17.37
CA ASP A 106 12.03 16.21 -16.43
C ASP A 106 11.81 15.43 -15.12
N PRO A 107 12.57 14.34 -14.88
CA PRO A 107 12.45 13.53 -13.66
C PRO A 107 13.00 14.23 -12.40
N LEU A 108 13.71 15.34 -12.55
CA LEU A 108 14.32 16.11 -11.45
C LEU A 108 13.48 17.34 -11.08
N SER A 109 12.45 17.67 -11.85
CA SER A 109 11.62 18.86 -11.67
C SER A 109 10.58 18.77 -10.54
N ALA A 110 10.44 17.60 -9.92
CA ALA A 110 9.47 17.37 -8.85
C ALA A 110 10.00 17.85 -7.49
N ASP A 111 9.24 18.75 -6.86
CA ASP A 111 9.55 19.33 -5.55
C ASP A 111 9.15 18.43 -4.39
N TYR A 112 9.60 18.78 -3.18
CA TYR A 112 9.10 18.17 -1.93
C TYR A 112 8.01 19.03 -1.33
N VAL A 113 6.94 18.38 -0.87
CA VAL A 113 5.70 19.01 -0.38
C VAL A 113 5.33 18.36 0.94
N TYR A 114 4.94 19.14 1.94
CA TYR A 114 4.30 18.60 3.13
C TYR A 114 2.86 18.21 2.80
N VAL A 115 2.49 16.98 3.08
CA VAL A 115 1.14 16.47 2.83
C VAL A 115 0.46 16.17 4.16
N ASP A 116 -0.66 16.86 4.39
CA ASP A 116 -1.45 16.74 5.61
C ASP A 116 -2.62 15.78 5.38
N PHE A 117 -2.53 14.62 6.00
CA PHE A 117 -3.53 13.55 5.99
C PHE A 117 -4.47 13.69 7.19
N SER A 118 -5.73 13.31 6.99
CA SER A 118 -6.72 13.29 8.07
C SER A 118 -7.73 12.16 7.89
N LEU A 119 -7.86 11.29 8.89
CA LEU A 119 -8.90 10.27 8.97
C LEU A 119 -9.77 10.50 10.21
N PRO A 120 -10.98 11.08 10.05
CA PRO A 120 -11.95 11.18 11.13
C PRO A 120 -12.31 9.81 11.74
N ARG A 121 -12.27 9.69 13.07
CA ARG A 121 -12.68 8.50 13.85
C ARG A 121 -13.47 8.92 15.08
N SER A 122 -14.29 8.04 15.64
CA SER A 122 -15.02 8.37 16.88
C SER A 122 -14.15 8.24 18.13
N HIS A 123 -13.11 7.41 18.06
CA HIS A 123 -12.21 7.06 19.14
C HIS A 123 -10.83 6.69 18.59
N GLU A 124 -9.85 6.65 19.48
CA GLU A 124 -8.53 6.11 19.22
C GLU A 124 -8.57 4.57 19.21
N GLU A 125 -7.92 3.95 18.24
CA GLU A 125 -7.62 2.53 18.19
C GLU A 125 -6.60 2.16 19.28
N MET A 126 -6.95 1.17 20.09
CA MET A 126 -6.15 0.71 21.23
C MET A 126 -5.16 -0.39 20.82
N ASN A 127 -4.08 -0.55 21.57
CA ASN A 127 -3.10 -1.65 21.44
C ASN A 127 -2.37 -1.69 20.08
N GLY A 128 -2.08 -0.52 19.52
CA GLY A 128 -1.34 -0.40 18.27
C GLY A 128 -1.21 1.03 17.81
N ALA A 129 -0.78 1.21 16.57
CA ALA A 129 -0.61 2.51 15.96
C ALA A 129 -1.09 2.53 14.51
N VAL A 130 -1.61 3.68 14.09
CA VAL A 130 -2.07 3.93 12.72
C VAL A 130 -0.95 4.57 11.89
N TYR A 131 -0.79 4.12 10.65
CA TYR A 131 0.21 4.63 9.71
C TYR A 131 -0.43 4.93 8.35
N ILE A 132 0.08 5.96 7.68
CA ILE A 132 -0.05 6.08 6.23
C ILE A 132 0.85 5.01 5.60
N TYR A 133 0.27 4.11 4.82
CA TYR A 133 0.96 2.94 4.29
C TYR A 133 0.81 2.86 2.79
N GLY A 134 1.89 2.49 2.09
CA GLY A 134 1.95 2.34 0.64
C GLY A 134 3.38 2.24 0.16
N ALA A 135 3.61 2.18 -1.15
CA ALA A 135 4.96 2.21 -1.71
C ALA A 135 5.71 3.51 -1.34
N ILE A 136 4.98 4.59 -1.04
CA ILE A 136 5.52 5.84 -0.50
C ILE A 136 6.24 5.64 0.86
N SER A 137 5.79 4.70 1.69
CA SER A 137 6.44 4.34 2.96
C SER A 137 7.38 3.13 2.82
N GLY A 138 7.65 2.69 1.58
CA GLY A 138 8.38 1.46 1.30
C GLY A 138 7.65 0.20 1.77
N LEU A 139 6.31 0.25 1.83
CA LEU A 139 5.43 -0.82 2.34
C LEU A 139 5.79 -1.23 3.78
N ARG A 140 6.15 -0.23 4.61
CA ARG A 140 6.48 -0.42 6.03
C ARG A 140 5.79 0.62 6.91
N CYS A 141 5.55 0.24 8.16
CA CYS A 141 5.06 1.13 9.21
C CYS A 141 6.23 1.86 9.86
N GLU A 142 6.71 2.91 9.19
CA GLU A 142 7.86 3.70 9.62
C GLU A 142 7.43 4.95 10.40
N LYS A 143 8.30 5.42 11.31
CA LYS A 143 8.01 6.58 12.18
C LYS A 143 7.54 7.84 11.42
N PRO A 144 8.13 8.24 10.26
CA PRO A 144 7.69 9.43 9.51
C PRO A 144 6.25 9.33 8.97
N PHE A 145 5.71 8.11 8.87
CA PHE A 145 4.37 7.85 8.35
C PHE A 145 3.35 7.53 9.44
N ARG A 146 3.75 7.60 10.71
CA ARG A 146 2.86 7.34 11.84
C ARG A 146 1.85 8.47 12.01
N CYS A 147 0.59 8.13 12.09
CA CYS A 147 -0.49 9.06 12.42
C CYS A 147 -0.56 9.31 13.94
N THR A 148 -0.97 10.54 14.29
CA THR A 148 -1.24 10.96 15.67
C THR A 148 -2.74 11.12 15.86
N TRP A 149 -3.28 10.59 16.94
CA TRP A 149 -4.67 10.81 17.33
C TRP A 149 -4.84 12.23 17.89
N ASP A 150 -5.78 12.98 17.32
CA ASP A 150 -6.23 14.27 17.81
C ASP A 150 -7.63 14.10 18.42
N GLY A 151 -7.69 14.06 19.76
CA GLY A 151 -8.94 13.86 20.50
C GLY A 151 -9.93 15.03 20.38
N THR A 152 -9.45 16.24 20.07
CA THR A 152 -10.28 17.43 19.87
C THR A 152 -10.92 17.41 18.49
N ARG A 153 -10.14 17.08 17.45
CA ARG A 153 -10.65 16.93 16.08
C ARG A 153 -11.34 15.61 15.82
N LYS A 154 -11.19 14.63 16.73
CA LYS A 154 -11.68 13.27 16.57
C LYS A 154 -11.18 12.66 15.25
N ALA A 155 -9.86 12.75 15.04
CA ALA A 155 -9.24 12.28 13.81
C ALA A 155 -7.80 11.80 14.04
N TYR A 156 -7.37 10.83 13.25
CA TYR A 156 -5.95 10.59 13.03
C TYR A 156 -5.41 11.60 12.03
N THR A 157 -4.25 12.18 12.32
CA THR A 157 -3.58 13.16 11.45
C THR A 157 -2.13 12.80 11.25
N ALA A 158 -1.59 13.10 10.07
CA ALA A 158 -0.16 12.96 9.79
C ALA A 158 0.26 14.07 8.83
N ARG A 159 1.41 14.68 9.10
CA ARG A 159 2.10 15.60 8.20
C ARG A 159 3.35 14.91 7.68
N ILE A 160 3.40 14.63 6.38
CA ILE A 160 4.46 13.81 5.78
C ILE A 160 5.11 14.57 4.63
N LEU A 161 6.44 14.66 4.63
CA LEU A 161 7.18 15.24 3.52
C LEU A 161 7.27 14.21 2.38
N LEU A 162 6.59 14.48 1.26
CA LEU A 162 6.55 13.61 0.09
C LEU A 162 7.08 14.32 -1.15
N LYS A 163 7.62 13.55 -2.09
CA LYS A 163 8.00 14.08 -3.39
C LYS A 163 6.76 14.23 -4.27
N GLN A 164 6.65 15.35 -4.99
CA GLN A 164 5.54 15.70 -5.87
C GLN A 164 5.19 14.57 -6.85
N GLY A 165 3.90 14.25 -6.96
CA GLY A 165 3.43 13.14 -7.78
C GLY A 165 2.03 12.67 -7.44
N TYR A 166 1.64 11.53 -8.01
CA TYR A 166 0.45 10.78 -7.61
C TYR A 166 0.86 9.64 -6.67
N PHE A 167 0.10 9.40 -5.62
CA PHE A 167 0.40 8.34 -4.67
C PHE A 167 -0.85 7.64 -4.20
N ASP A 168 -0.78 6.31 -4.21
CA ASP A 168 -1.72 5.46 -3.50
C ASP A 168 -1.28 5.29 -2.04
N TYR A 169 -2.25 5.26 -1.14
CA TYR A 169 -2.05 5.01 0.27
C TYR A 169 -3.27 4.36 0.92
N VAL A 170 -3.06 3.77 2.08
CA VAL A 170 -4.12 3.31 2.99
C VAL A 170 -3.73 3.65 4.43
N TYR A 171 -4.70 3.60 5.34
CA TYR A 171 -4.43 3.61 6.77
C TYR A 171 -4.22 2.18 7.26
N ALA A 172 -2.98 1.87 7.62
CA ALA A 172 -2.60 0.60 8.22
C ALA A 172 -2.67 0.67 9.74
N PHE A 173 -3.22 -0.35 10.39
CA PHE A 173 -3.10 -0.54 11.84
C PHE A 173 -2.00 -1.55 12.14
N LEU A 174 -1.00 -1.16 12.92
CA LEU A 174 0.04 -2.08 13.40
C LEU A 174 -0.21 -2.40 14.88
N PRO A 175 -0.64 -3.63 15.23
CA PRO A 175 -0.78 -4.05 16.61
C PRO A 175 0.56 -4.01 17.37
N ASP A 176 0.50 -3.74 18.67
CA ASP A 176 1.69 -3.74 19.52
C ASP A 176 2.39 -5.12 19.50
N GLY A 177 3.70 -5.10 19.25
CA GLY A 177 4.51 -6.32 19.13
C GLY A 177 4.37 -7.08 17.80
N SER A 178 3.52 -6.62 16.88
CA SER A 178 3.45 -7.17 15.52
C SER A 178 4.47 -6.51 14.60
N SER A 179 4.93 -7.27 13.59
CA SER A 179 5.68 -6.74 12.44
C SER A 179 4.83 -6.64 11.17
N VAL A 180 3.60 -7.16 11.19
CA VAL A 180 2.67 -7.21 10.05
C VAL A 180 1.47 -6.32 10.36
N PRO A 181 1.21 -5.28 9.54
CA PRO A 181 0.04 -4.44 9.73
C PRO A 181 -1.24 -5.12 9.25
N ASP A 182 -2.34 -4.79 9.92
CA ASP A 182 -3.70 -5.03 9.47
C ASP A 182 -4.16 -3.86 8.59
N LEU A 183 -4.38 -4.13 7.31
CA LEU A 183 -4.91 -3.13 6.36
C LEU A 183 -6.45 -3.12 6.32
N THR A 184 -7.10 -4.10 6.94
CA THR A 184 -8.55 -4.31 6.85
C THR A 184 -9.32 -3.61 7.97
N LEU A 185 -8.69 -3.38 9.13
CA LEU A 185 -9.33 -2.73 10.27
C LEU A 185 -9.94 -1.36 9.92
N LEU A 186 -9.21 -0.56 9.15
CA LEU A 186 -9.59 0.83 8.81
C LEU A 186 -10.12 0.97 7.38
N GLU A 187 -9.75 0.06 6.48
CA GLU A 187 -10.16 0.13 5.06
C GLU A 187 -11.26 -0.86 4.67
N GLY A 188 -11.49 -1.91 5.47
CA GLY A 188 -12.36 -3.02 5.14
C GLY A 188 -11.70 -4.08 4.25
N SER A 189 -12.48 -5.10 3.87
CA SER A 189 -12.02 -6.15 2.95
C SER A 189 -13.16 -6.62 2.07
N HIS A 190 -12.94 -6.59 0.76
CA HIS A 190 -13.89 -7.01 -0.27
C HIS A 190 -13.20 -7.96 -1.24
N PHE A 191 -13.86 -9.06 -1.62
CA PHE A 191 -13.27 -10.04 -2.53
C PHE A 191 -13.15 -9.51 -3.97
N GLN A 192 -13.91 -8.47 -4.30
CA GLN A 192 -13.94 -7.85 -5.63
C GLN A 192 -12.74 -6.94 -5.92
N THR A 193 -12.01 -6.51 -4.89
CA THR A 193 -10.90 -5.55 -4.98
C THR A 193 -9.83 -6.02 -5.97
N GLU A 194 -9.38 -5.11 -6.83
CA GLU A 194 -8.26 -5.38 -7.73
C GLU A 194 -6.97 -5.55 -6.93
N ASN A 195 -6.21 -6.59 -7.23
CA ASN A 195 -4.92 -6.82 -6.60
C ASN A 195 -3.96 -7.47 -7.59
N ASP A 196 -2.71 -7.01 -7.56
CA ASP A 196 -1.58 -7.65 -8.24
C ASP A 196 -1.01 -8.77 -7.35
N TYR A 197 -0.81 -9.96 -7.91
CA TYR A 197 -0.12 -11.07 -7.27
C TYR A 197 1.17 -11.42 -8.00
N LEU A 198 2.28 -11.41 -7.29
CA LEU A 198 3.59 -11.84 -7.79
C LEU A 198 3.95 -13.20 -7.23
N VAL A 199 4.01 -14.20 -8.11
CA VAL A 199 4.47 -15.55 -7.78
C VAL A 199 5.96 -15.63 -8.08
N LEU A 200 6.75 -16.04 -7.08
CA LEU A 200 8.20 -16.25 -7.18
C LEU A 200 8.50 -17.71 -6.88
N VAL A 201 9.23 -18.37 -7.78
CA VAL A 201 9.61 -19.79 -7.63
C VAL A 201 11.12 -19.88 -7.47
N TYR A 202 11.53 -20.32 -6.29
CA TYR A 202 12.93 -20.50 -5.92
C TYR A 202 13.31 -21.98 -5.87
N VAL A 203 14.58 -22.28 -6.12
CA VAL A 203 15.19 -23.58 -5.82
C VAL A 203 16.41 -23.40 -4.92
N ARG A 204 16.57 -24.29 -3.94
CA ARG A 204 17.82 -24.36 -3.16
C ARG A 204 18.93 -24.95 -4.02
N ASP A 205 19.94 -24.16 -4.34
CA ASP A 205 21.14 -24.64 -5.01
C ASP A 205 22.22 -24.99 -3.98
N TYR A 206 22.43 -26.29 -3.75
CA TYR A 206 23.41 -26.77 -2.78
C TYR A 206 24.86 -26.59 -3.24
N GLN A 207 25.12 -26.51 -4.55
CA GLN A 207 26.47 -26.29 -5.08
C GLN A 207 26.89 -24.84 -4.86
N LEU A 208 25.98 -23.91 -5.18
CA LEU A 208 26.20 -22.47 -5.03
C LEU A 208 25.87 -21.96 -3.61
N ARG A 209 25.27 -22.80 -2.76
CA ARG A 209 24.84 -22.49 -1.38
C ARG A 209 23.89 -21.30 -1.30
N CYS A 210 23.07 -21.10 -2.32
CA CYS A 210 22.13 -19.98 -2.40
C CYS A 210 20.76 -20.45 -2.90
N ASP A 211 19.75 -19.60 -2.75
CA ASP A 211 18.44 -19.80 -3.36
C ASP A 211 18.42 -19.08 -4.70
N ARG A 212 18.14 -19.80 -5.77
CA ARG A 212 18.03 -19.23 -7.12
C ARG A 212 16.57 -19.01 -7.47
N LEU A 213 16.24 -17.81 -7.94
CA LEU A 213 14.95 -17.53 -8.55
C LEU A 213 14.90 -18.19 -9.93
N LEU A 214 14.09 -19.23 -10.08
CA LEU A 214 13.93 -19.96 -11.34
C LEU A 214 12.89 -19.32 -12.26
N GLY A 215 11.88 -18.67 -11.67
CA GLY A 215 10.81 -18.06 -12.43
C GLY A 215 9.99 -17.11 -11.59
N LEU A 216 9.35 -16.18 -12.28
CA LEU A 216 8.39 -15.25 -11.70
C LEU A 216 7.17 -15.13 -12.61
N ARG A 217 6.01 -14.82 -12.02
CA ARG A 217 4.78 -14.56 -12.76
C ARG A 217 3.96 -13.48 -12.06
N PHE A 218 3.53 -12.49 -12.84
CA PHE A 218 2.51 -11.54 -12.42
C PHE A 218 1.13 -12.05 -12.81
N LEU A 219 0.17 -11.86 -11.91
CA LEU A 219 -1.25 -12.16 -12.07
C LEU A 219 -2.04 -11.01 -11.47
N ASN A 220 -3.23 -10.71 -11.99
CA ASN A 220 -4.13 -9.73 -11.40
C ASN A 220 -5.49 -10.38 -11.12
N SER A 221 -6.16 -10.01 -10.02
CA SER A 221 -7.46 -10.60 -9.63
C SER A 221 -8.59 -10.36 -10.64
N ARG A 222 -8.45 -9.39 -11.55
CA ARG A 222 -9.39 -9.14 -12.65
C ARG A 222 -9.09 -9.94 -13.92
N GLY A 223 -8.04 -10.77 -13.92
CA GLY A 223 -7.77 -11.74 -15.00
C GLY A 223 -6.91 -11.23 -16.16
N SER A 224 -6.13 -10.16 -15.96
CA SER A 224 -5.11 -9.67 -16.92
C SER A 224 -3.72 -10.24 -16.65
#